data_AF-A0A317I9B2-F1
#
_entry.id   AF-A0A317I9B2-F1
#
_cell.length_a   1.000
_cell.length_b   1.000
_cell.length_c   1.000
_cell.angle_alpha   90.00
_cell.angle_beta   90.00
_cell.angle_gamma   90.00
#
_symmetry.space_group_name_H-M   'P 1'
#
loop_
_entity.id
_entity.type
_entity.pdbx_description
1 polymer ?
#
loop_
_entity_poly.entity_id
_entity_poly.type
_entity_poly.pdbx_seq_one_letter_code
_entity_poly.pdbx_strand_id
1 'polypeptide(L)'
;MATTPLTHRRVYDRRFYITVLLLSTVTASAQTGAPTKITKTRVDVQGQYGPLFITIAGREQKIANQAEEAWITNNGRTVVYSAPDGAGGFENEGQSLYIYDTRTRKRKKILFEYYGVLNVEEVVTSQKKTALLVTMGDGGLGANYIAVVDPLRGEVFFRRFARILSHTNDEMTLGFYKEQDWDQLNDNGGNKVKPYKTEQHNLNSILKGRVIFNKRDR
;
A
#
# COMPACT_ATOMS: atom_id res chain seq x y z
N MET A 1 -44.37 88.14 21.62
CA MET A 1 -43.82 87.05 20.78
C MET A 1 -43.53 85.85 21.66
N ALA A 2 -44.28 84.77 21.53
CA ALA A 2 -43.94 83.45 22.06
C ALA A 2 -44.76 82.41 21.29
N THR A 3 -44.09 81.64 20.43
CA THR A 3 -44.66 80.60 19.57
C THR A 3 -44.41 79.22 20.18
N THR A 4 -45.48 78.47 20.39
CA THR A 4 -45.49 77.08 20.87
C THR A 4 -45.15 76.11 19.72
N PRO A 5 -44.35 75.04 19.92
CA PRO A 5 -44.19 74.00 18.91
C PRO A 5 -45.10 72.78 19.19
N LEU A 6 -45.83 72.36 18.15
CA LEU A 6 -46.64 71.14 18.08
C LEU A 6 -45.76 69.91 17.86
N THR A 7 -45.92 68.90 18.72
CA THR A 7 -45.19 67.62 18.64
C THR A 7 -46.02 66.59 17.87
N HIS A 8 -45.57 66.21 16.68
CA HIS A 8 -46.17 65.14 15.87
C HIS A 8 -45.76 63.76 16.38
N ARG A 9 -46.75 62.95 16.78
CA ARG A 9 -46.58 61.54 17.17
C ARG A 9 -46.78 60.65 15.93
N ARG A 10 -45.72 60.00 15.43
CA ARG A 10 -45.82 58.96 14.40
C ARG A 10 -46.15 57.61 15.05
N VAL A 11 -47.26 57.00 14.63
CA VAL A 11 -47.64 55.63 14.95
C VAL A 11 -46.99 54.72 13.90
N TYR A 12 -46.09 53.84 14.34
CA TYR A 12 -45.49 52.80 13.48
C TYR A 12 -46.36 51.53 13.54
N ASP A 13 -46.93 51.17 12.40
CA ASP A 13 -47.77 49.99 12.22
C ASP A 13 -46.86 48.76 12.00
N ARG A 14 -46.75 47.90 13.03
CA ARG A 14 -45.91 46.69 13.00
C ARG A 14 -46.70 45.51 12.44
N ARG A 15 -46.60 45.28 11.13
CA ARG A 15 -47.05 44.02 10.51
C ARG A 15 -45.96 42.94 10.67
N PHE A 16 -46.22 41.96 11.52
CA PHE A 16 -45.41 40.75 11.67
C PHE A 16 -45.72 39.78 10.51
N TYR A 17 -44.77 39.61 9.59
CA TYR A 17 -44.82 38.54 8.60
C TYR A 17 -44.18 37.28 9.21
N ILE A 18 -44.99 36.25 9.46
CA ILE A 18 -44.52 34.92 9.88
C ILE A 18 -44.13 34.16 8.62
N THR A 19 -42.83 34.09 8.33
CA THR A 19 -42.29 33.24 7.27
C THR A 19 -42.17 31.81 7.81
N VAL A 20 -43.06 30.92 7.38
CA VAL A 20 -42.99 29.48 7.69
C VAL A 20 -41.95 28.84 6.76
N LEU A 21 -40.76 28.56 7.29
CA LEU A 21 -39.70 27.83 6.59
C LEU A 21 -39.97 26.33 6.70
N LEU A 22 -40.52 25.72 5.64
CA LEU A 22 -40.65 24.26 5.53
C LEU A 22 -39.26 23.65 5.27
N LEU A 23 -38.59 23.18 6.33
CA LEU A 23 -37.40 22.34 6.20
C LEU A 23 -37.83 20.94 5.74
N SER A 24 -37.79 20.71 4.43
CA SER A 24 -37.86 19.38 3.85
C SER A 24 -36.58 18.63 4.20
N THR A 25 -36.61 17.79 5.24
CA THR A 25 -35.52 16.86 5.55
C THR A 25 -35.45 15.80 4.46
N VAL A 26 -34.64 16.03 3.43
CA VAL A 26 -34.27 14.99 2.47
C VAL A 26 -33.39 14.00 3.21
N THR A 27 -33.99 12.91 3.69
CA THR A 27 -33.23 11.74 4.16
C THR A 27 -32.58 11.10 2.95
N ALA A 28 -31.37 11.55 2.62
CA ALA A 28 -30.51 10.85 1.68
C ALA A 28 -30.17 9.49 2.29
N SER A 29 -30.92 8.46 1.91
CA SER A 29 -30.53 7.07 2.15
C SER A 29 -29.20 6.87 1.45
N ALA A 30 -28.10 6.94 2.20
CA ALA A 30 -26.79 6.58 1.70
C ALA A 30 -26.89 5.12 1.26
N GLN A 31 -27.07 4.88 -0.04
CA GLN A 31 -26.88 3.57 -0.62
C GLN A 31 -25.44 3.20 -0.29
N THR A 32 -25.28 2.34 0.71
CA THR A 32 -24.05 1.63 0.99
C THR A 32 -23.83 0.69 -0.18
N GLY A 33 -23.36 1.25 -1.30
CA GLY A 33 -22.92 0.50 -2.46
C GLY A 33 -21.91 -0.52 -1.98
N ALA A 34 -22.02 -1.75 -2.49
CA ALA A 34 -21.10 -2.81 -2.17
C ALA A 34 -19.65 -2.28 -2.31
N PRO A 35 -18.76 -2.57 -1.35
CA PRO A 35 -17.40 -2.04 -1.38
C PRO A 35 -16.74 -2.42 -2.70
N THR A 36 -16.36 -1.42 -3.49
CA THR A 36 -15.85 -1.63 -4.82
C THR A 36 -14.46 -2.26 -4.74
N LYS A 37 -14.38 -3.54 -5.09
CA LYS A 37 -13.14 -4.31 -5.09
C LYS A 37 -12.40 -4.14 -6.41
N ILE A 38 -11.08 -4.12 -6.32
CA ILE A 38 -10.18 -4.32 -7.45
C ILE A 38 -10.29 -5.79 -7.87
N THR A 39 -10.56 -6.02 -9.14
CA THR A 39 -10.67 -7.37 -9.71
C THR A 39 -9.53 -7.71 -10.65
N LYS A 40 -8.79 -6.71 -11.13
CA LYS A 40 -7.67 -6.89 -12.05
C LYS A 40 -6.67 -5.74 -11.93
N THR A 41 -5.39 -6.06 -12.12
CA THR A 41 -4.29 -5.11 -12.35
C THR A 41 -3.75 -5.32 -13.76
N ARG A 42 -3.22 -4.25 -14.36
CA ARG A 42 -2.51 -4.31 -15.64
C ARG A 42 -1.41 -3.25 -15.64
N VAL A 43 -0.18 -3.67 -15.90
CA VAL A 43 0.92 -2.77 -16.21
C VAL A 43 1.08 -2.74 -17.72
N ASP A 44 1.06 -1.55 -18.31
CA ASP A 44 1.27 -1.36 -19.75
C ASP A 44 2.76 -1.16 -20.03
N VAL A 45 3.52 -2.26 -19.94
CA VAL A 45 4.98 -2.25 -19.90
C VAL A 45 5.57 -1.72 -21.20
N GLN A 46 6.46 -0.70 -21.08
CA GLN A 46 7.26 -0.16 -22.18
C GLN A 46 8.74 -0.18 -21.76
N GLY A 47 9.44 -1.26 -22.10
CA GLY A 47 10.77 -1.56 -21.54
C GLY A 47 10.63 -2.39 -20.26
N GLN A 48 11.13 -1.88 -19.14
CA GLN A 48 11.00 -2.55 -17.83
C GLN A 48 9.76 -2.07 -17.04
N TYR A 49 9.34 -0.82 -17.25
CA TYR A 49 8.27 -0.19 -16.46
C TYR A 49 7.17 0.37 -17.36
N GLY A 50 5.98 0.60 -16.79
CA GLY A 50 4.85 1.21 -17.51
C GLY A 50 3.76 1.76 -16.60
N PRO A 51 2.75 2.48 -17.13
CA PRO A 51 1.63 2.92 -16.33
C PRO A 51 0.82 1.74 -15.79
N LEU A 52 0.44 1.83 -14.51
CA LEU A 52 -0.36 0.84 -13.81
C LEU A 52 -1.84 1.24 -13.83
N PHE A 53 -2.67 0.29 -14.25
CA PHE A 53 -4.12 0.36 -14.25
C PHE A 53 -4.72 -0.67 -13.30
N ILE A 54 -5.83 -0.31 -12.66
CA ILE A 54 -6.66 -1.21 -11.86
C ILE A 54 -8.07 -1.25 -12.44
N THR A 55 -8.74 -2.39 -12.35
CA THR A 55 -10.15 -2.54 -12.74
C THR A 55 -11.04 -2.56 -11.50
N ILE A 56 -12.00 -1.64 -11.45
CA ILE A 56 -13.00 -1.52 -10.38
C ILE A 56 -14.39 -1.46 -11.04
N ALA A 57 -15.28 -2.39 -10.68
CA ALA A 57 -16.63 -2.49 -11.29
C ALA A 57 -16.62 -2.48 -12.83
N GLY A 58 -15.65 -3.19 -13.43
CA GLY A 58 -15.49 -3.29 -14.88
C GLY A 58 -14.85 -2.07 -15.56
N ARG A 59 -14.47 -1.03 -14.82
CA ARG A 59 -13.82 0.17 -15.37
C ARG A 59 -12.33 0.18 -15.00
N GLU A 60 -11.47 0.39 -15.99
CA GLU A 60 -10.05 0.61 -15.76
C GLU A 60 -9.76 2.04 -15.29
N GLN A 61 -8.86 2.18 -14.33
CA GLN A 61 -8.37 3.45 -13.81
C GLN A 61 -6.85 3.40 -13.69
N LYS A 62 -6.15 4.39 -14.24
CA LYS A 62 -4.70 4.57 -14.03
C LYS A 62 -4.43 5.03 -12.59
N ILE A 63 -3.50 4.38 -11.89
CA ILE A 63 -3.11 4.74 -10.51
C ILE A 63 -1.62 5.09 -10.35
N ALA A 64 -0.77 4.69 -11.29
CA ALA A 64 0.63 5.10 -11.33
C ALA A 64 1.09 5.28 -12.78
N ASN A 65 2.10 6.14 -12.99
CA ASN A 65 2.71 6.34 -14.31
C ASN A 65 3.82 5.34 -14.61
N GLN A 66 4.39 4.73 -13.56
CA GLN A 66 5.51 3.80 -13.63
C GLN A 66 5.29 2.73 -12.56
N ALA A 67 5.22 1.48 -12.99
CA ALA A 67 5.28 0.27 -12.20
C ALA A 67 5.87 -0.86 -13.04
N GLU A 68 6.45 -1.87 -12.40
CA GLU A 68 6.87 -3.10 -13.08
C GLU A 68 5.85 -4.21 -12.80
N GLU A 69 5.54 -4.45 -11.53
CA GLU A 69 4.55 -5.45 -11.11
C GLU A 69 3.53 -4.89 -10.12
N ALA A 70 2.39 -5.58 -9.99
CA ALA A 70 1.31 -5.20 -9.08
C ALA A 70 0.51 -6.39 -8.55
N TRP A 71 0.25 -6.39 -7.24
CA TRP A 71 -0.44 -7.43 -6.49
C TRP A 71 -1.70 -6.88 -5.83
N ILE A 72 -2.84 -7.52 -6.09
CA ILE A 72 -4.10 -7.21 -5.40
C ILE A 72 -4.05 -7.81 -4.00
N THR A 73 -4.26 -6.97 -2.99
CA THR A 73 -4.18 -7.34 -1.56
C THR A 73 -5.45 -6.92 -0.82
N ASN A 74 -5.57 -7.33 0.45
CA ASN A 74 -6.66 -7.00 1.35
C ASN A 74 -8.03 -7.29 0.70
N ASN A 75 -8.15 -8.48 0.10
CA ASN A 75 -9.36 -8.95 -0.57
C ASN A 75 -9.91 -7.94 -1.62
N GLY A 76 -9.01 -7.36 -2.42
CA GLY A 76 -9.36 -6.41 -3.48
C GLY A 76 -9.53 -4.97 -3.01
N ARG A 77 -9.14 -4.61 -1.78
CA ARG A 77 -9.25 -3.21 -1.30
C ARG A 77 -8.00 -2.39 -1.59
N THR A 78 -6.87 -3.05 -1.77
CA THR A 78 -5.57 -2.40 -2.00
C THR A 78 -4.84 -3.04 -3.17
N VAL A 79 -3.98 -2.27 -3.82
CA VAL A 79 -2.96 -2.78 -4.73
C VAL A 79 -1.59 -2.41 -4.17
N VAL A 80 -0.71 -3.40 -4.04
CA VAL A 80 0.72 -3.19 -3.84
C VAL A 80 1.39 -3.21 -5.20
N TYR A 81 2.34 -2.33 -5.48
CA TYR A 81 3.06 -2.32 -6.75
C TYR A 81 4.50 -1.87 -6.60
N SER A 82 5.39 -2.40 -7.45
CA SER A 82 6.80 -2.00 -7.53
C SER A 82 6.99 -0.83 -8.49
N ALA A 83 7.97 0.03 -8.23
CA ALA A 83 8.27 1.22 -9.03
C ALA A 83 9.79 1.52 -9.06
N PRO A 84 10.30 2.18 -10.12
CA PRO A 84 11.75 2.33 -10.37
C PRO A 84 12.46 3.33 -9.46
N ASP A 85 11.75 3.98 -8.54
CA ASP A 85 12.29 5.03 -7.69
C ASP A 85 12.80 4.47 -6.35
N GLY A 86 13.47 3.32 -6.39
CA GLY A 86 14.17 2.70 -5.28
C GLY A 86 15.51 3.36 -4.97
N ALA A 87 16.36 2.65 -4.22
CA ALA A 87 17.58 3.20 -3.64
C ALA A 87 18.78 3.29 -4.60
N GLY A 88 18.62 2.89 -5.87
CA GLY A 88 19.70 2.64 -6.81
C GLY A 88 20.00 1.14 -6.85
N GLY A 89 21.26 0.74 -6.99
CA GLY A 89 21.62 -0.69 -7.03
C GLY A 89 22.44 -1.01 -8.27
N PHE A 90 22.66 -2.30 -8.50
CA PHE A 90 23.33 -2.75 -9.73
C PHE A 90 22.49 -2.32 -10.93
N GLU A 91 23.09 -1.61 -11.88
CA GLU A 91 22.41 -1.07 -13.09
C GLU A 91 21.13 -0.25 -12.82
N ASN A 92 20.99 0.34 -11.62
CA ASN A 92 19.81 1.06 -11.14
C ASN A 92 18.54 0.20 -11.02
N GLU A 93 18.68 -1.07 -10.68
CA GLU A 93 17.55 -2.00 -10.55
C GLU A 93 16.68 -1.81 -9.30
N GLY A 94 17.15 -1.06 -8.30
CA GLY A 94 16.45 -1.00 -7.02
C GLY A 94 15.09 -0.33 -7.11
N GLN A 95 14.15 -0.93 -6.40
CA GLN A 95 12.75 -0.56 -6.47
C GLN A 95 12.19 -0.08 -5.14
N SER A 96 11.09 0.66 -5.26
CA SER A 96 10.19 0.94 -4.15
C SER A 96 8.94 0.07 -4.24
N LEU A 97 8.35 -0.28 -3.10
CA LEU A 97 6.96 -0.72 -3.07
C LEU A 97 6.04 0.41 -2.61
N TYR A 98 4.91 0.51 -3.28
CA TYR A 98 3.80 1.38 -2.93
C TYR A 98 2.56 0.57 -2.63
N ILE A 99 1.71 1.10 -1.76
CA ILE A 99 0.34 0.61 -1.59
C ILE A 99 -0.65 1.71 -1.98
N TYR A 100 -1.60 1.37 -2.84
CA TYR A 100 -2.75 2.20 -3.19
C TYR A 100 -4.02 1.65 -2.53
N ASP A 101 -4.73 2.50 -1.78
CA ASP A 101 -6.00 2.17 -1.13
C ASP A 101 -7.17 2.80 -1.89
N THR A 102 -8.11 1.99 -2.37
CA THR A 102 -9.21 2.46 -3.23
C THR A 102 -10.23 3.33 -2.49
N ARG A 103 -10.37 3.13 -1.18
CA ARG A 103 -11.31 3.88 -0.33
C ARG A 103 -10.83 5.31 -0.12
N THR A 104 -9.54 5.47 0.14
CA THR A 104 -8.92 6.77 0.39
C THR A 104 -8.36 7.41 -0.88
N ARG A 105 -8.17 6.63 -1.95
CA ARG A 105 -7.48 6.98 -3.19
C ARG A 105 -6.06 7.50 -2.96
N LYS A 106 -5.46 7.16 -1.83
CA LYS A 106 -4.09 7.54 -1.48
C LYS A 106 -3.14 6.41 -1.83
N ARG A 107 -1.96 6.80 -2.29
CA ARG A 107 -0.80 5.91 -2.36
C ARG A 107 0.17 6.23 -1.22
N LYS A 108 0.96 5.24 -0.82
CA LYS A 108 2.03 5.39 0.18
C LYS A 108 3.20 4.48 -0.20
N LYS A 109 4.43 5.01 -0.17
CA LYS A 109 5.63 4.19 -0.23
C LYS A 109 5.83 3.40 1.07
N ILE A 110 6.02 2.10 0.97
CA ILE A 110 6.10 1.18 2.12
C ILE A 110 7.43 0.41 2.20
N LEU A 111 8.24 0.42 1.13
CA LEU A 111 9.58 -0.14 1.06
C LEU A 111 10.41 0.66 0.03
N PHE A 112 11.71 0.74 0.24
CA PHE A 112 12.67 1.46 -0.61
C PHE A 112 14.01 0.74 -0.56
N GLU A 113 14.33 -0.03 -1.60
CA GLU A 113 15.47 -0.95 -1.58
C GLU A 113 16.37 -0.81 -2.81
N TYR A 114 17.57 -1.39 -2.71
CA TYR A 114 18.57 -1.44 -3.78
C TYR A 114 18.35 -2.60 -4.76
N TYR A 115 17.29 -3.38 -4.54
CA TYR A 115 17.04 -4.66 -5.19
C TYR A 115 15.72 -4.61 -5.97
N GLY A 116 15.60 -5.41 -7.02
CA GLY A 116 14.35 -5.59 -7.75
C GLY A 116 13.35 -6.41 -6.93
N VAL A 117 12.06 -6.07 -6.98
CA VAL A 117 11.01 -6.84 -6.28
C VAL A 117 10.56 -7.98 -7.18
N LEU A 118 10.76 -9.21 -6.71
CA LEU A 118 10.40 -10.42 -7.44
C LEU A 118 9.01 -10.94 -7.09
N ASN A 119 8.62 -10.83 -5.83
CA ASN A 119 7.32 -11.32 -5.37
C ASN A 119 6.85 -10.59 -4.11
N VAL A 120 5.53 -10.41 -4.01
CA VAL A 120 4.85 -9.95 -2.80
C VAL A 120 3.74 -10.92 -2.44
N GLU A 121 3.81 -11.47 -1.24
CA GLU A 121 2.76 -12.34 -0.69
C GLU A 121 2.08 -11.68 0.52
N GLU A 122 0.75 -11.63 0.50
CA GLU A 122 -0.03 -11.17 1.65
C GLU A 122 -0.27 -12.32 2.64
N VAL A 123 0.13 -12.12 3.89
CA VAL A 123 -0.11 -13.07 4.99
C VAL A 123 -0.93 -12.39 6.09
N VAL A 124 -1.97 -13.09 6.55
CA VAL A 124 -2.78 -12.66 7.70
C VAL A 124 -2.42 -13.53 8.91
N THR A 125 -1.91 -12.90 9.96
CA THR A 125 -1.50 -13.59 11.18
C THR A 125 -2.70 -14.03 12.01
N SER A 126 -2.47 -14.92 12.99
CA SER A 126 -3.46 -15.34 13.98
C SER A 126 -4.06 -14.16 14.75
N GLN A 127 -3.29 -13.08 14.93
CA GLN A 127 -3.72 -11.83 15.57
C GLN A 127 -4.44 -10.87 14.61
N LYS A 128 -4.82 -11.35 13.42
CA LYS A 128 -5.51 -10.58 12.38
C LYS A 128 -4.73 -9.36 11.92
N LYS A 129 -3.39 -9.41 12.00
CA LYS A 129 -2.52 -8.40 11.40
C LYS A 129 -2.13 -8.86 10.00
N THR A 130 -2.01 -7.91 9.09
CA THR A 130 -1.50 -8.17 7.75
C THR A 130 0.00 -7.92 7.70
N ALA A 131 0.74 -8.83 7.10
CA ALA A 131 2.12 -8.68 6.68
C ALA A 131 2.23 -8.89 5.17
N LEU A 132 3.16 -8.20 4.53
CA LEU A 132 3.61 -8.52 3.18
C LEU A 132 4.98 -9.17 3.30
N LEU A 133 5.10 -10.41 2.81
CA LEU A 133 6.38 -11.08 2.63
C LEU A 133 6.89 -10.67 1.25
N VAL A 134 8.02 -9.98 1.22
CA VAL A 134 8.60 -9.44 0.00
C VAL A 134 9.89 -10.19 -0.30
N THR A 135 9.93 -10.82 -1.47
CA THR A 135 11.15 -11.42 -2.02
C THR A 135 11.72 -10.47 -3.06
N MET A 136 13.00 -10.17 -2.94
CA MET A 136 13.74 -9.29 -3.83
C MET A 136 14.97 -9.99 -4.37
N GLY A 137 15.45 -9.55 -5.52
CA GLY A 137 16.62 -10.09 -6.22
C GLY A 137 17.63 -9.00 -6.53
N ASP A 138 18.90 -9.37 -6.43
CA ASP A 138 20.05 -8.59 -6.92
C ASP A 138 20.43 -9.10 -8.31
N GLY A 139 20.43 -8.24 -9.32
CA GLY A 139 20.75 -8.58 -10.70
C GLY A 139 22.22 -8.83 -10.96
N GLY A 140 23.12 -8.47 -10.03
CA GLY A 140 24.53 -8.79 -10.10
C GLY A 140 24.81 -10.24 -9.70
N LEU A 141 24.52 -10.59 -8.45
CA LEU A 141 24.80 -11.92 -7.88
C LEU A 141 23.67 -12.94 -8.09
N GLY A 142 22.49 -12.49 -8.54
CA GLY A 142 21.29 -13.31 -8.57
C GLY A 142 20.81 -13.74 -7.18
N ALA A 143 21.23 -13.05 -6.12
CA ALA A 143 20.94 -13.40 -4.75
C ALA A 143 19.56 -12.91 -4.29
N ASN A 144 18.89 -13.67 -3.42
CA ASN A 144 17.61 -13.26 -2.86
C ASN A 144 17.76 -12.53 -1.51
N TYR A 145 16.84 -11.60 -1.31
CA TYR A 145 16.68 -10.76 -0.13
C TYR A 145 15.23 -10.82 0.31
N ILE A 146 15.00 -10.88 1.62
CA ILE A 146 13.66 -11.03 2.20
C ILE A 146 13.35 -9.83 3.09
N ALA A 147 12.21 -9.19 2.87
CA ALA A 147 11.66 -8.21 3.77
C ALA A 147 10.27 -8.62 4.28
N VAL A 148 9.93 -8.18 5.50
CA VAL A 148 8.55 -8.19 6.00
C VAL A 148 8.10 -6.75 6.14
N VAL A 149 7.01 -6.42 5.47
CA VAL A 149 6.43 -5.08 5.45
C VAL A 149 5.08 -5.11 6.15
N ASP A 150 4.90 -4.21 7.11
CA ASP A 150 3.59 -3.89 7.67
C ASP A 150 2.92 -2.85 6.74
N PRO A 151 1.80 -3.17 6.07
CA PRO A 151 1.16 -2.23 5.12
C PRO A 151 0.86 -0.84 5.70
N LEU A 152 0.62 -0.75 7.01
CA LEU A 152 0.30 0.50 7.69
C LEU A 152 1.55 1.28 8.09
N ARG A 153 2.62 0.58 8.46
CA ARG A 153 3.82 1.21 9.03
C ARG A 153 5.00 1.29 8.08
N GLY A 154 5.19 0.32 7.20
CA GLY A 154 6.34 0.18 6.32
C GLY A 154 7.16 -1.06 6.65
N GLU A 155 8.38 -1.11 6.16
CA GLU A 155 9.31 -2.22 6.36
C GLU A 155 9.72 -2.37 7.83
N VAL A 156 9.66 -3.60 8.36
CA VAL A 156 9.94 -3.89 9.79
C VAL A 156 10.97 -5.00 9.99
N PHE A 157 11.35 -5.69 8.92
CA PHE A 157 12.32 -6.77 8.97
C PHE A 157 12.97 -6.95 7.60
N PHE A 158 14.27 -7.23 7.60
CA PHE A 158 15.05 -7.45 6.39
C PHE A 158 16.15 -8.47 6.62
N ARG A 159 16.42 -9.33 5.63
CA ARG A 159 17.50 -10.32 5.60
C ARG A 159 18.10 -10.42 4.21
N ARG A 160 19.44 -10.44 4.16
CA ARG A 160 20.23 -10.66 2.94
C ARG A 160 20.55 -12.13 2.75
N PHE A 161 20.77 -12.53 1.51
CA PHE A 161 21.18 -13.88 1.13
C PHE A 161 20.28 -14.96 1.75
N ALA A 162 18.97 -14.75 1.64
CA ALA A 162 17.97 -15.58 2.28
C ALA A 162 16.83 -15.95 1.33
N ARG A 163 16.24 -17.13 1.54
CA ARG A 163 14.98 -17.56 0.92
C ARG A 163 13.98 -17.94 2.00
N ILE A 164 12.70 -17.68 1.74
CA ILE A 164 11.61 -18.27 2.52
C ILE A 164 11.54 -19.75 2.14
N LEU A 165 11.81 -20.64 3.10
CA LEU A 165 11.69 -22.09 2.91
C LEU A 165 10.26 -22.55 3.14
N SER A 166 9.60 -21.92 4.11
CA SER A 166 8.20 -22.15 4.42
C SER A 166 7.66 -20.96 5.23
N HIS A 167 6.35 -20.79 5.18
CA HIS A 167 5.62 -20.01 6.16
C HIS A 167 4.28 -20.70 6.43
N THR A 168 3.83 -20.66 7.68
CA THR A 168 2.55 -21.24 8.09
C THR A 168 2.02 -20.45 9.26
N ASN A 169 0.82 -19.89 9.12
CA ASN A 169 0.19 -19.03 10.11
C ASN A 169 1.10 -17.85 10.51
N ASP A 170 1.68 -17.93 11.71
CA ASP A 170 2.53 -16.90 12.28
C ASP A 170 4.01 -17.16 12.12
N GLU A 171 4.41 -18.32 11.58
CA GLU A 171 5.82 -18.71 11.52
C GLU A 171 6.34 -18.63 10.10
N MET A 172 7.54 -18.07 9.96
CA MET A 172 8.28 -17.98 8.71
C MET A 172 9.66 -18.59 8.95
N THR A 173 10.05 -19.55 8.10
CA THR A 173 11.37 -20.19 8.15
C THR A 173 12.22 -19.68 7.00
N LEU A 174 13.37 -19.12 7.32
CA LEU A 174 14.35 -18.60 6.36
C LEU A 174 15.55 -19.53 6.26
N GLY A 175 15.97 -19.83 5.04
CA GLY A 175 17.25 -20.47 4.73
C GLY A 175 18.25 -19.43 4.26
N PHE A 176 19.45 -19.44 4.84
CA PHE A 176 20.55 -18.56 4.47
C PHE A 176 21.57 -19.32 3.63
N TYR A 177 22.06 -18.66 2.59
CA TYR A 177 22.96 -19.23 1.58
C TYR A 177 24.20 -18.35 1.43
N LYS A 178 25.33 -18.96 1.09
CA LYS A 178 26.56 -18.21 0.82
C LYS A 178 26.48 -17.60 -0.57
N GLU A 179 27.33 -16.62 -0.83
CA GLU A 179 27.38 -15.93 -2.12
C GLU A 179 27.60 -16.91 -3.29
N GLN A 180 28.55 -17.83 -3.16
CA GLN A 180 28.85 -18.84 -4.17
C GLN A 180 27.73 -19.88 -4.41
N ASP A 181 26.71 -19.91 -3.55
CA ASP A 181 25.62 -20.87 -3.66
C ASP A 181 24.55 -20.40 -4.66
N TRP A 182 24.52 -19.10 -5.02
CA TRP A 182 23.43 -18.49 -5.79
C TRP A 182 23.39 -18.90 -7.25
N ASP A 183 24.55 -19.02 -7.90
CA ASP A 183 24.64 -19.55 -9.28
C ASP A 183 23.96 -20.93 -9.37
N GLN A 184 24.30 -21.82 -8.42
CA GLN A 184 23.72 -23.16 -8.39
C GLN A 184 22.22 -23.16 -8.02
N LEU A 185 21.79 -22.24 -7.16
CA LEU A 185 20.37 -22.08 -6.81
C LEU A 185 19.54 -21.64 -8.01
N ASN A 186 20.07 -20.76 -8.85
CA ASN A 186 19.40 -20.18 -10.00
C ASN A 186 19.33 -21.15 -11.19
N ASP A 187 20.41 -21.89 -11.47
CA ASP A 187 20.50 -22.76 -12.65
C ASP A 187 19.69 -24.06 -12.57
N ASN A 188 19.50 -24.61 -11.36
CA ASN A 188 19.00 -25.98 -11.18
C ASN A 188 17.71 -26.10 -10.34
N GLY A 189 16.94 -25.01 -10.24
CA GLY A 189 15.74 -24.97 -9.39
C GLY A 189 16.04 -25.17 -7.89
N GLY A 190 17.30 -25.01 -7.47
CA GLY A 190 17.73 -24.99 -6.07
C GLY A 190 17.72 -26.30 -5.28
N ASN A 191 17.29 -27.43 -5.84
CA ASN A 191 17.02 -28.65 -5.06
C ASN A 191 18.26 -29.33 -4.44
N LYS A 192 19.48 -28.97 -4.86
CA LYS A 192 20.73 -29.59 -4.37
C LYS A 192 21.48 -28.74 -3.34
N VAL A 193 21.18 -27.44 -3.26
CA VAL A 193 21.88 -26.51 -2.37
C VAL A 193 21.12 -26.43 -1.06
N LYS A 194 21.79 -26.80 0.03
CA LYS A 194 21.21 -26.68 1.38
C LYS A 194 21.63 -25.35 1.99
N PRO A 195 20.73 -24.67 2.73
CA PRO A 195 21.11 -23.47 3.45
C PRO A 195 22.16 -23.83 4.51
N TYR A 196 23.16 -22.98 4.69
CA TYR A 196 24.17 -23.18 5.74
C TYR A 196 23.63 -22.84 7.14
N LYS A 197 22.53 -22.07 7.19
CA LYS A 197 21.84 -21.68 8.41
C LYS A 197 20.34 -21.57 8.14
N THR A 198 19.54 -21.94 9.12
CA THR A 198 18.09 -21.73 9.11
C THR A 198 17.69 -20.90 10.32
N GLU A 199 16.78 -19.94 10.13
CA GLU A 199 16.16 -19.19 11.23
C GLU A 199 14.63 -19.29 11.13
N GLN A 200 13.99 -19.49 12.28
CA GLN A 200 12.54 -19.44 12.41
C GLN A 200 12.15 -18.12 13.06
N HIS A 201 11.16 -17.46 12.47
CA HIS A 201 10.69 -16.15 12.90
C HIS A 201 9.18 -16.15 13.11
N ASN A 202 8.74 -15.55 14.20
CA ASN A 202 7.32 -15.32 14.46
C ASN A 202 6.89 -13.95 13.90
N LEU A 203 5.98 -13.94 12.91
CA LEU A 203 5.47 -12.75 12.23
C LEU A 203 4.79 -11.77 13.19
N ASN A 204 4.05 -12.24 14.19
CA ASN A 204 3.45 -11.34 15.19
C ASN A 204 4.50 -10.60 16.02
N SER A 205 5.67 -11.20 16.22
CA SER A 205 6.81 -10.59 16.91
C SER A 205 7.54 -9.61 15.98
N ILE A 206 7.79 -9.99 14.74
CA ILE A 206 8.36 -9.10 13.70
C ILE A 206 7.49 -7.84 13.53
N LEU A 207 6.18 -7.99 13.43
CA LEU A 207 5.23 -6.89 13.33
C LEU A 207 5.14 -6.03 14.60
N LYS A 208 5.83 -6.34 15.69
CA LYS A 208 5.99 -5.41 16.82
C LYS A 208 7.33 -4.67 16.78
N GLY A 209 8.22 -5.07 15.88
CA GLY A 209 9.52 -4.47 15.66
C GLY A 209 9.44 -3.01 15.25
N ARG A 210 10.61 -2.35 15.35
CA ARG A 210 10.80 -0.99 14.86
C ARG A 210 10.71 -0.98 13.34
N VAL A 211 10.18 0.11 12.82
CA VAL A 211 10.13 0.36 11.39
C VAL A 211 11.54 0.71 10.91
N ILE A 212 12.02 -0.01 9.91
CA ILE A 212 13.30 0.24 9.23
C ILE A 212 13.10 1.39 8.23
N PHE A 213 12.03 1.35 7.45
CA PHE A 213 11.70 2.37 6.46
C PHE A 213 10.22 2.78 6.48
N ASN A 214 9.95 4.09 6.47
CA ASN A 214 8.62 4.67 6.26
C ASN A 214 8.71 6.13 5.79
N LYS A 215 8.56 6.35 4.48
CA LYS A 215 8.49 7.70 3.91
C LYS A 215 7.04 8.04 3.56
N ARG A 216 6.54 9.16 4.06
CA ARG A 216 5.27 9.73 3.58
C ARG A 216 5.55 10.40 2.23
N ASP A 217 4.71 10.12 1.24
CA ASP A 217 4.65 10.94 0.02
C ASP A 217 4.35 12.38 0.45
N ARG A 218 5.28 13.30 0.16
CA ARG A 218 5.06 14.75 0.33
C ARG A 218 4.32 15.29 -0.89
#